data_AF-A0A662BMA3-F1
#
_entry.id   AF-A0A662BMA3-F1
#
_cell.length_a   1.000
_cell.length_b   1.000
_cell.length_c   1.000
_cell.angle_alpha   90.00
_cell.angle_beta   90.00
_cell.angle_gamma   90.00
#
_symmetry.space_group_name_H-M   'P 1'
#
loop_
_entity.id
_entity.type
_entity.pdbx_description
1 polymer ?
#
loop_
_entity_poly.entity_id
_entity_poly.type
_entity_poly.pdbx_seq_one_letter_code
_entity_poly.pdbx_strand_id
1 'polypeptide(L)'
;MKTIYLLLLSILSGILLSISWPANGFTPLIFIALVPLFFIQQYVGDNNKKGMFWYSWLTFLIWNVLTTWWIWNSTPGGAMTAFTLNSLFTAVVFQLY
;
A
#
# COMPACT_ATOMS: atom_id res chain seq x y z
N MET A 1 13.38 5.19 14.64
CA MET A 1 11.99 4.71 14.82
C MET A 1 11.97 3.21 15.08
N LYS A 2 11.11 2.77 16.00
CA LYS A 2 10.82 1.33 16.18
C LYS A 2 10.09 0.80 14.94
N THR A 3 10.31 -0.47 14.60
CA THR A 3 9.68 -1.16 13.45
C THR A 3 8.15 -1.04 13.45
N ILE A 4 7.53 -1.05 14.64
CA ILE A 4 6.08 -0.85 14.83
C ILE A 4 5.56 0.45 14.23
N TYR A 5 6.32 1.56 14.35
CA TYR A 5 5.87 2.84 13.79
C TYR A 5 5.89 2.83 12.27
N LEU A 6 6.86 2.15 11.66
CA LEU A 6 6.93 2.01 10.20
C LEU A 6 5.75 1.17 9.68
N LEU A 7 5.40 0.09 10.38
CA LEU A 7 4.21 -0.71 10.06
C LEU A 7 2.91 0.09 10.16
N LEU A 8 2.75 0.88 11.23
CA LEU A 8 1.58 1.73 11.40
C LEU A 8 1.46 2.78 10.28
N LEU A 9 2.57 3.39 9.87
CA LEU A 9 2.61 4.34 8.75
C LEU A 9 2.24 3.68 7.42
N SER A 10 2.70 2.45 7.14
CA SER A 10 2.32 1.68 5.95
C SER A 10 0.83 1.37 5.92
N ILE A 11 0.28 0.91 7.04
CA ILE A 11 -1.16 0.61 7.17
C ILE A 11 -1.98 1.88 6.96
N LEU A 12 -1.57 2.99 7.59
CA LEU A 12 -2.24 4.28 7.48
C LEU A 12 -2.24 4.79 6.03
N SER A 13 -1.12 4.67 5.31
CA SER A 13 -1.03 4.98 3.89
C SER A 13 -2.01 4.14 3.05
N GLY A 14 -2.07 2.83 3.30
CA GLY A 14 -2.97 1.92 2.58
C GLY A 14 -4.46 2.23 2.81
N ILE A 15 -4.82 2.61 4.04
CA ILE A 15 -6.19 3.02 4.37
C ILE A 15 -6.53 4.36 3.70
N LEU A 16 -5.64 5.35 3.75
CA LEU A 16 -5.85 6.65 3.10
C LEU A 16 -6.01 6.49 1.58
N LEU A 17 -5.19 5.65 0.95
CA LEU A 17 -5.31 5.31 -0.47
C LEU A 17 -6.68 4.67 -0.76
N SER A 18 -7.16 3.81 0.13
CA SER A 18 -8.47 3.16 -0.01
C SER A 18 -9.64 4.12 0.09
N ILE A 19 -9.53 5.19 0.88
CA ILE A 19 -10.57 6.22 1.01
C ILE A 19 -10.58 7.16 -0.21
N SER A 20 -9.43 7.33 -0.85
CA SER A 20 -9.28 8.23 -2.00
C SER A 20 -9.85 7.68 -3.32
N TRP A 21 -10.00 6.36 -3.42
CA TRP A 21 -10.32 5.62 -4.65
C TRP A 21 -11.80 5.32 -4.97
N PRO A 22 -12.76 5.25 -4.03
CA PRO A 22 -14.15 4.91 -4.34
C PRO A 22 -14.77 5.93 -5.32
N ALA A 23 -15.84 5.54 -6.02
CA ALA A 23 -16.54 6.44 -6.97
C ALA A 23 -17.05 7.75 -6.32
N ASN A 24 -17.28 7.74 -5.00
CA ASN A 24 -17.61 8.92 -4.19
C ASN A 24 -16.44 9.40 -3.30
N GLY A 25 -15.23 8.90 -3.54
CA GLY A 25 -14.03 9.19 -2.76
C GLY A 25 -13.43 10.55 -3.09
N PHE A 26 -12.63 11.08 -2.18
CA PHE A 26 -11.91 12.34 -2.39
C PHE A 26 -10.57 12.07 -3.07
N THR A 27 -10.55 12.06 -4.41
CA THR A 27 -9.35 11.74 -5.21
C THR A 27 -8.10 12.55 -4.86
N PRO A 28 -8.16 13.87 -4.52
CA PRO A 28 -6.98 14.63 -4.12
C PRO A 28 -6.27 14.08 -2.87
N LEU A 29 -6.95 13.24 -2.08
CA LEU A 29 -6.40 12.62 -0.89
C LEU A 29 -5.27 11.63 -1.21
N ILE A 30 -5.14 11.16 -2.47
CA ILE A 30 -4.03 10.31 -2.93
C ILE A 30 -2.66 10.93 -2.61
N PHE A 31 -2.50 12.24 -2.84
CA PHE A 31 -1.24 12.92 -2.60
C PHE A 31 -0.85 12.88 -1.12
N ILE A 32 -1.83 13.03 -0.23
CA ILE A 32 -1.65 12.94 1.23
C ILE A 32 -1.41 11.49 1.64
N ALA A 33 -2.10 10.54 1.01
CA ALA A 33 -1.99 9.12 1.31
C ALA A 33 -0.58 8.56 1.04
N LEU A 34 0.17 9.15 0.10
CA LEU A 34 1.55 8.76 -0.20
C LEU A 34 2.59 9.36 0.76
N VAL A 35 2.28 10.45 1.46
CA VAL A 35 3.22 11.12 2.38
C VAL A 35 3.79 10.17 3.44
N PRO A 36 2.99 9.36 4.15
CA PRO A 36 3.50 8.40 5.13
C PRO A 36 4.44 7.35 4.50
N LEU A 37 4.16 6.94 3.25
CA LEU A 37 4.95 5.95 2.54
C LEU A 37 6.32 6.51 2.13
N PHE A 38 6.36 7.74 1.61
CA PHE A 38 7.62 8.43 1.30
C PHE A 38 8.46 8.70 2.55
N PHE A 39 7.81 9.00 3.68
CA PHE A 39 8.53 9.16 4.94
C PHE A 39 9.21 7.86 5.40
N ILE A 40 8.56 6.71 5.22
CA ILE A 40 9.20 5.40 5.46
C ILE A 40 10.37 5.19 4.50
N GLN A 41 10.21 5.51 3.20
CA GLN A 41 11.27 5.39 2.20
C GLN A 41 12.53 6.16 2.61
N GLN A 42 12.36 7.43 2.97
CA GLN A 42 13.46 8.29 3.41
C GLN A 42 14.11 7.74 4.69
N TYR A 43 13.31 7.38 5.70
CA TYR A 43 13.83 6.84 6.95
C TYR A 43 14.61 5.52 6.74
N VAL A 44 14.12 4.63 5.89
CA VAL A 44 14.77 3.34 5.59
C VAL A 44 16.08 3.56 4.82
N GLY A 45 16.08 4.49 3.85
CA GLY A 45 17.28 4.90 3.10
C GLY A 45 18.36 5.52 3.98
N ASP A 46 18.00 6.52 4.77
CA ASP A 46 18.94 7.25 5.66
C ASP A 46 19.61 6.33 6.69
N ASN A 47 18.90 5.28 7.12
CA ASN A 47 19.40 4.32 8.11
C ASN A 47 20.02 3.06 7.47
N ASN A 48 20.19 3.00 6.14
CA ASN A 48 20.66 1.82 5.40
C ASN A 48 19.92 0.52 5.78
N LYS A 49 18.63 0.64 6.11
CA LYS A 49 17.80 -0.50 6.49
C LYS A 49 17.30 -1.20 5.23
N LYS A 50 17.24 -2.53 5.27
CA LYS A 50 16.62 -3.34 4.21
C LYS A 50 15.16 -3.60 4.56
N GLY A 51 14.31 -3.76 3.54
CA GLY A 51 12.91 -4.14 3.72
C GLY A 51 11.88 -3.11 3.27
N MET A 52 12.27 -2.04 2.55
CA MET A 52 11.30 -1.08 1.99
C MET A 52 10.20 -1.75 1.16
N PHE A 53 10.59 -2.74 0.35
CA PHE A 53 9.68 -3.57 -0.44
C PHE A 53 8.52 -4.17 0.36
N TRP A 54 8.77 -4.64 1.59
CA TRP A 54 7.72 -5.24 2.42
C TRP A 54 6.74 -4.20 2.94
N TYR A 55 7.21 -3.01 3.27
CA TYR A 55 6.37 -1.89 3.70
C TYR A 55 5.50 -1.36 2.56
N SER A 56 6.07 -1.21 1.35
CA SER A 56 5.31 -0.79 0.17
C SER A 56 4.31 -1.85 -0.27
N TRP A 57 4.72 -3.13 -0.30
CA TRP A 57 3.83 -4.25 -0.63
C TRP A 57 2.64 -4.35 0.32
N LEU A 58 2.87 -4.22 1.64
CA LEU A 58 1.79 -4.23 2.63
C LEU A 58 0.81 -3.06 2.43
N THR A 59 1.34 -1.87 2.13
CA THR A 59 0.54 -0.67 1.84
C THR A 59 -0.39 -0.90 0.64
N PHE A 60 0.16 -1.38 -0.48
CA PHE A 60 -0.60 -1.65 -1.69
C PHE A 60 -1.53 -2.86 -1.56
N LEU A 61 -1.21 -3.83 -0.71
CA LEU A 61 -2.08 -4.97 -0.41
C LEU A 61 -3.33 -4.55 0.34
N ILE A 62 -3.19 -3.69 1.36
CA ILE A 62 -4.33 -3.10 2.06
C ILE A 62 -5.20 -2.32 1.08
N TRP A 63 -4.57 -1.49 0.24
CA TRP A 63 -5.27 -0.72 -0.78
C TRP A 63 -6.04 -1.61 -1.76
N ASN A 64 -5.40 -2.64 -2.30
CA ASN A 64 -6.04 -3.59 -3.22
C ASN A 64 -7.20 -4.32 -2.58
N VAL A 65 -7.00 -4.89 -1.39
CA VAL A 65 -8.04 -5.64 -0.68
C VAL A 65 -9.26 -4.75 -0.41
N LEU A 66 -9.05 -3.51 0.05
CA LEU A 66 -10.17 -2.62 0.40
C LEU A 66 -10.88 -2.03 -0.81
N THR A 67 -10.19 -1.79 -1.93
CA THR A 67 -10.80 -1.22 -3.15
C THR A 67 -11.43 -2.29 -4.03
N THR A 68 -10.89 -3.50 -4.02
CA THR A 68 -11.31 -4.59 -4.90
C THR A 68 -11.89 -5.80 -4.16
N TRP A 69 -12.32 -5.61 -2.90
CA TRP A 69 -12.95 -6.65 -2.08
C TRP A 69 -14.12 -7.36 -2.79
N TRP A 70 -14.82 -6.65 -3.68
CA TRP A 70 -15.95 -7.18 -4.44
C TRP A 70 -15.59 -8.40 -5.31
N ILE A 71 -14.34 -8.54 -5.76
CA ILE A 71 -13.85 -9.68 -6.57
C ILE A 71 -13.96 -11.00 -5.79
N TRP A 72 -13.89 -10.94 -4.46
CA TRP A 72 -14.08 -12.11 -3.59
C TRP A 72 -15.43 -12.80 -3.82
N ASN A 73 -16.47 -12.03 -4.12
CA ASN A 73 -17.82 -12.56 -4.38
C ASN A 73 -17.94 -13.30 -5.72
N SER A 74 -16.97 -13.15 -6.62
CA SER A 74 -16.94 -13.86 -7.91
C SER A 74 -16.21 -15.20 -7.80
N THR A 75 -14.90 -15.16 -7.50
CA THR A 75 -14.06 -16.35 -7.37
C THR A 75 -12.99 -16.11 -6.30
N PRO A 76 -13.03 -16.80 -5.15
CA PRO A 76 -12.07 -16.58 -4.06
C PRO A 76 -10.60 -16.79 -4.48
N GLY A 77 -10.32 -17.82 -5.27
CA GLY A 77 -8.96 -18.09 -5.77
C GLY A 77 -8.44 -17.00 -6.71
N GLY A 78 -9.31 -16.49 -7.59
CA GLY A 78 -9.00 -15.36 -8.47
C GLY A 78 -8.77 -14.08 -7.69
N ALA A 79 -9.59 -13.82 -6.66
CA ALA A 79 -9.45 -12.65 -5.78
C ALA A 79 -8.11 -12.64 -5.04
N MET A 80 -7.72 -13.76 -4.40
CA MET A 80 -6.42 -13.86 -3.71
C MET A 80 -5.25 -13.61 -4.66
N THR A 81 -5.31 -14.19 -5.86
CA THR A 81 -4.27 -14.02 -6.87
C THR A 81 -4.22 -12.57 -7.38
N ALA A 82 -5.37 -11.93 -7.59
CA ALA A 82 -5.46 -10.54 -8.00
C ALA A 82 -4.90 -9.60 -6.93
N PHE A 83 -5.29 -9.77 -5.66
CA PHE A 83 -4.80 -8.92 -4.57
C PHE A 83 -3.29 -9.04 -4.39
N THR A 84 -2.75 -10.26 -4.45
CA THR A 84 -1.31 -10.49 -4.27
C THR A 84 -0.49 -10.00 -5.45
N LEU A 85 -0.83 -10.39 -6.68
CA LEU A 85 -0.08 -10.00 -7.88
C LEU A 85 -0.17 -8.51 -8.16
N ASN A 86 -1.36 -7.91 -8.04
CA ASN A 86 -1.50 -6.48 -8.32
C ASN A 86 -0.66 -5.66 -7.33
N SER A 87 -0.73 -5.99 -6.03
CA SER A 87 0.07 -5.34 -5.00
C SER A 87 1.57 -5.57 -5.17
N LEU A 88 1.97 -6.76 -5.64
CA LEU A 88 3.37 -7.05 -5.98
C LEU A 88 3.84 -6.17 -7.13
N PHE A 89 3.07 -6.04 -8.21
CA PHE A 89 3.47 -5.20 -9.34
C PHE A 89 3.59 -3.73 -8.95
N THR A 90 2.64 -3.18 -8.20
CA THR A 90 2.75 -1.79 -7.73
C THR A 90 3.93 -1.59 -6.78
N ALA A 91 4.20 -2.56 -5.90
CA ALA A 91 5.34 -2.50 -4.98
C ALA A 91 6.68 -2.58 -5.71
N VAL A 92 6.80 -3.39 -6.77
CA VAL A 92 8.01 -3.46 -7.61
C VAL A 92 8.24 -2.15 -8.32
N VAL A 93 7.20 -1.56 -8.94
CA VAL A 93 7.32 -0.24 -9.58
C VAL A 93 7.78 0.80 -8.57
N PHE A 94 7.15 0.84 -7.39
CA PHE A 94 7.54 1.77 -6.33
C PHE A 94 8.97 1.55 -5.82
N GLN A 95 9.50 0.33 -5.91
CA GLN A 95 10.88 0.04 -5.49
C GLN A 95 11.92 0.46 -6.54
N LEU A 96 11.52 0.55 -7.82
CA LEU A 96 12.39 0.93 -8.93
C LEU A 96 12.57 2.44 -9.09
N TYR A 97 11.62 3.23 -8.60
CA TYR A 97 11.58 4.70 -8.70
C TYR A 97 11.69 5.35 -7.32
#